data_AF-A0A9Q6EID3-F1
#
_entry.id   AF-A0A9Q6EID3-F1
#
_cell.length_a   1.000
_cell.length_b   1.000
_cell.length_c   1.000
_cell.angle_alpha   90.00
_cell.angle_beta   90.00
_cell.angle_gamma   90.00
#
_symmetry.space_group_name_H-M   'P 1'
#
loop_
_entity.id
_entity.type
_entity.pdbx_description
1 polymer ?
#
loop_
_entity_poly.entity_id
_entity_poly.type
_entity_poly.pdbx_seq_one_letter_code
_entity_poly.pdbx_strand_id
1 'polypeptide(L)'
;MKFLHLRPIVKTVCKGDAEHDCPKFVAKEDLGDTTTCPKCKGDVKQIRAWNQAAIIVYVVISLCAVFGIFLLSRITSILPPPPPPPPPPPPIPTPTIPTPTPTPTPTPTPTPTPTPTGKVQVQEQLTQAEGFAQIAIKLMDNAKSIKDLQESESVLKKAINTLESISATNALAVKLQEHLSSYRSLLSNLEKRLDYEQKAQKLLNEAAIVVNTADQALEQFQQGQTRRISQLNKIKAEYDLALEKLNRIILDYSKSLILEPGKEQIEKCDRQIGRINNEITDIRKKCATGDGIGATGLCLP
;
A
#
# COMPACT_ATOMS: atom_id res chain seq x y z
N MET A 1 20.24 -1.63 45.28
CA MET A 1 20.60 -1.89 43.87
C MET A 1 21.07 -0.58 43.23
N LYS A 2 22.38 -0.43 43.03
CA LYS A 2 23.00 0.71 42.33
C LYS A 2 22.92 0.43 40.83
N PHE A 3 22.19 1.23 40.06
CA PHE A 3 22.36 1.27 38.60
C PHE A 3 23.33 2.39 38.25
N LEU A 4 24.48 1.97 37.73
CA LEU A 4 25.55 2.80 37.21
C LEU A 4 25.05 3.64 36.03
N HIS A 5 25.11 4.97 36.15
CA HIS A 5 25.03 5.87 35.01
C HIS A 5 26.31 5.74 34.17
N LEU A 6 26.26 4.95 33.11
CA LEU A 6 27.25 5.00 32.03
C LEU A 6 27.04 6.30 31.24
N ARG A 7 27.85 7.32 31.52
CA ARG A 7 28.05 8.45 30.59
C ARG A 7 28.75 7.91 29.34
N PRO A 8 28.29 8.22 28.12
CA PRO A 8 29.08 7.94 26.93
C PRO A 8 30.24 8.93 26.91
N ILE A 9 31.41 8.48 27.36
CA ILE A 9 32.68 9.16 27.07
C ILE A 9 32.95 8.90 25.59
N VAL A 10 32.63 9.88 24.74
CA VAL A 10 33.13 9.89 23.37
C VAL A 10 34.62 10.20 23.45
N LYS A 11 35.45 9.16 23.59
CA LYS A 11 36.87 9.26 23.26
C LYS A 11 36.96 9.39 21.74
N THR A 12 37.16 10.60 21.25
CA THR A 12 37.67 10.83 19.89
C THR A 12 39.10 10.31 19.84
N VAL A 13 39.26 9.08 19.35
CA VAL A 13 40.56 8.56 18.93
C VAL A 13 40.79 9.09 17.52
N CYS A 14 41.62 10.11 17.39
CA CYS A 14 42.19 10.51 16.10
C CYS A 14 43.21 9.44 15.69
N LYS A 15 42.98 8.77 14.57
CA LYS A 15 43.86 7.76 13.99
C LYS A 15 44.63 8.43 12.84
N GLY A 16 45.95 8.52 12.95
CA GLY A 16 46.85 8.88 11.85
C GLY A 16 47.87 9.99 12.16
N ASP A 17 49.06 9.56 12.58
CA ASP A 17 50.40 9.99 12.16
C ASP A 17 50.67 11.49 11.91
N ALA A 18 51.22 12.16 12.91
CA ALA A 18 52.43 12.98 12.85
C ALA A 18 52.47 13.93 14.05
N GLU A 19 53.53 13.76 14.83
CA GLU A 19 53.97 14.60 15.94
C GLU A 19 54.04 16.08 15.50
N HIS A 20 53.08 16.89 15.94
CA HIS A 20 53.17 18.36 15.92
C HIS A 20 52.62 18.88 17.25
N ASP A 21 53.50 19.54 17.99
CA ASP A 21 53.22 20.26 19.24
C ASP A 21 51.98 21.15 19.10
N CYS A 22 50.95 20.88 19.92
CA CYS A 22 49.91 21.85 20.24
C CYS A 22 50.14 22.35 21.67
N PRO A 23 50.25 23.66 21.91
CA PRO A 23 50.47 24.18 23.24
C PRO A 23 49.24 23.93 24.11
N LYS A 24 49.50 23.45 25.33
CA LYS A 24 48.53 23.28 26.41
C LYS A 24 47.79 24.61 26.67
N PHE A 25 46.53 24.71 26.24
CA PHE A 25 45.64 25.75 26.72
C PHE A 25 44.81 25.22 27.89
N VAL A 26 45.06 25.83 29.04
CA VAL A 26 44.31 25.66 30.28
C VAL A 26 42.87 26.13 30.05
N ALA A 27 41.91 25.27 30.41
CA ALA A 27 40.49 25.60 30.38
C ALA A 27 40.20 26.73 31.38
N LYS A 28 39.67 27.84 30.88
CA LYS A 28 38.96 28.82 31.68
C LYS A 28 37.52 28.86 31.16
N GLU A 29 36.60 28.48 32.04
CA GLU A 29 35.17 28.68 31.89
C GLU A 29 34.94 30.20 31.83
N ASP A 30 34.48 30.73 30.69
CA ASP A 30 33.49 31.80 30.59
C ASP A 30 33.36 32.35 29.17
N LEU A 31 32.11 32.63 28.81
CA LEU A 31 31.57 33.32 27.64
C LEU A 31 31.72 32.68 26.26
N GLY A 32 30.57 32.59 25.60
CA GLY A 32 30.42 32.09 24.24
C GLY A 32 31.15 32.94 23.23
N ASP A 33 31.96 32.28 22.42
CA ASP A 33 31.92 32.43 20.98
C ASP A 33 32.46 31.13 20.37
N THR A 34 31.84 30.70 19.29
CA THR A 34 32.27 29.51 18.55
C THR A 34 33.57 29.83 17.81
N THR A 35 34.71 29.65 18.46
CA THR A 35 36.01 29.68 17.80
C THR A 35 36.20 28.39 17.02
N THR A 36 35.65 28.34 15.81
CA THR A 36 35.89 27.27 14.85
C THR A 36 37.36 27.24 14.44
N CYS A 37 38.03 26.11 14.65
CA CYS A 37 39.33 25.81 14.05
C CYS A 37 39.21 25.81 12.51
N PRO A 38 40.02 26.59 11.75
CA PRO A 38 39.81 26.77 10.31
C PRO A 38 40.04 25.52 9.43
N LYS A 39 40.53 24.40 9.98
CA LYS A 39 40.86 23.18 9.22
C LYS A 39 39.88 22.00 9.40
N CYS A 40 38.84 22.14 10.22
CA CYS A 40 37.88 21.04 10.46
C CYS A 40 36.47 21.35 9.89
N LYS A 41 36.39 22.02 8.73
CA LYS A 41 35.11 22.31 8.03
C LYS A 41 34.57 21.12 7.21
N GLY A 42 34.81 19.89 7.67
CA GLY A 42 34.20 18.67 7.14
C GLY A 42 33.29 18.02 8.20
N ASP A 43 32.01 17.93 7.87
CA ASP A 43 31.13 16.83 8.30
C ASP A 43 30.40 16.84 9.66
N VAL A 44 30.07 18.02 10.23
CA VAL A 44 29.05 18.07 11.31
C VAL A 44 27.63 17.80 10.76
N LYS A 45 27.37 18.03 9.46
CA LYS A 45 26.09 17.67 8.81
C LYS A 45 25.94 16.15 8.62
N GLN A 46 27.05 15.44 8.44
CA GLN A 46 27.01 14.00 8.18
C GLN A 46 26.62 13.22 9.44
N ILE A 47 27.10 13.62 10.62
CA ILE A 47 26.79 12.93 11.89
C ILE A 47 25.29 13.02 12.26
N ARG A 48 24.62 14.14 11.97
CA ARG A 48 23.16 14.27 12.20
C ARG A 48 22.34 13.41 11.24
N ALA A 49 22.79 13.25 9.99
CA ALA A 49 22.12 12.41 9.01
C ALA A 49 22.20 10.91 9.37
N TRP A 50 23.35 10.45 9.86
CA TRP A 50 23.53 9.05 10.29
C TRP A 50 22.67 8.69 11.50
N ASN A 51 22.53 9.60 12.47
CA ASN A 51 21.65 9.36 13.63
C ASN A 51 20.16 9.36 13.26
N GLN A 52 19.71 10.21 12.33
CA GLN A 52 18.32 10.20 11.87
C GLN A 52 17.98 8.95 11.05
N ALA A 53 18.89 8.50 10.19
CA ALA A 53 18.70 7.27 9.43
C ALA A 53 18.61 6.03 10.35
N ALA A 54 19.44 5.95 11.39
CA ALA A 54 19.42 4.86 12.36
C ALA A 54 18.09 4.80 13.14
N ILE A 55 17.53 5.95 13.53
CA ILE A 55 16.25 6.02 14.24
C ILE A 55 15.10 5.55 13.32
N ILE A 56 15.08 5.99 12.06
CA ILE A 56 14.05 5.59 11.10
C ILE A 56 14.07 4.08 10.85
N VAL A 57 15.27 3.50 10.68
CA VAL A 57 15.42 2.05 10.50
C VAL A 57 14.90 1.29 11.73
N TYR A 58 15.18 1.77 12.94
CA TYR A 58 14.72 1.12 14.17
C TYR A 58 13.20 1.17 14.33
N VAL A 59 12.58 2.30 13.96
CA VAL A 59 11.11 2.46 13.98
C VAL A 59 10.43 1.55 12.96
N VAL A 60 10.98 1.44 11.74
CA VAL A 60 10.43 0.57 10.69
C VAL A 60 10.53 -0.91 11.09
N ILE A 61 11.66 -1.35 11.62
CA ILE A 61 11.85 -2.74 12.09
C ILE A 61 10.86 -3.06 13.22
N SER A 62 10.68 -2.13 14.16
CA SER A 62 9.73 -2.30 15.27
C SER A 62 8.28 -2.39 14.79
N LEU A 63 7.89 -1.55 13.82
CA LEU A 63 6.54 -1.60 13.21
C LEU A 63 6.31 -2.92 12.45
N CYS A 64 7.29 -3.39 11.68
CA CYS A 64 7.19 -4.67 10.98
C CYS A 64 7.09 -5.86 11.95
N ALA A 65 7.84 -5.83 13.06
CA ALA A 65 7.77 -6.89 14.07
C ALA A 65 6.40 -6.94 14.77
N VAL A 66 5.84 -5.79 15.16
CA VAL A 66 4.51 -5.71 15.78
C VAL A 66 3.42 -6.15 14.81
N PHE A 67 3.52 -5.74 13.53
CA PHE A 67 2.58 -6.16 12.50
C PHE A 67 2.66 -7.67 12.19
N GLY A 68 3.87 -8.22 12.13
CA GLY A 68 4.09 -9.66 11.94
C GLY A 68 3.51 -10.51 13.08
N ILE A 69 3.71 -10.08 14.34
CA ILE A 69 3.13 -10.75 15.51
C ILE A 69 1.60 -10.67 15.51
N PHE A 70 1.03 -9.54 15.10
CA PHE A 70 -0.41 -9.36 14.97
C PHE A 70 -1.02 -10.26 13.88
N LEU A 71 -0.35 -10.39 12.73
CA LEU A 71 -0.78 -11.28 11.64
C LEU A 71 -0.69 -12.76 12.04
N LEU A 72 0.39 -13.17 12.71
CA LEU A 72 0.56 -14.56 13.20
C LEU A 72 -0.52 -14.96 14.21
N SER A 73 -0.93 -14.04 15.11
CA SER A 73 -2.03 -14.28 16.05
C SER A 73 -3.41 -14.41 15.38
N ARG A 74 -3.62 -13.79 14.20
CA ARG A 74 -4.88 -13.90 13.46
C ARG A 74 -5.02 -15.22 12.70
N ILE A 75 -3.91 -15.83 12.27
CA ILE A 75 -3.91 -17.05 11.43
C ILE A 75 -4.27 -18.30 12.26
N THR A 76 -3.91 -18.37 13.54
CA THR A 76 -4.20 -19.54 14.39
C THR A 76 -5.68 -19.66 14.81
N SER A 77 -6.49 -18.61 14.64
CA SER A 77 -7.92 -18.61 14.99
C SER A 77 -8.85 -19.06 13.86
N ILE A 78 -8.32 -19.41 12.67
CA ILE A 78 -9.13 -19.67 11.47
C ILE A 78 -9.17 -21.17 11.10
N LEU A 79 -8.44 -22.05 11.78
CA LEU A 79 -8.47 -23.48 11.42
C LEU A 79 -9.85 -24.08 11.77
N PRO A 80 -10.65 -24.51 10.76
CA PRO A 80 -11.92 -25.18 11.01
C PRO A 80 -11.66 -26.56 11.63
N PRO A 81 -12.59 -27.09 12.44
CA PRO A 81 -12.46 -28.43 12.99
C PRO A 81 -12.41 -29.47 11.85
N PRO A 82 -11.67 -30.58 12.03
CA PRO A 82 -11.54 -31.62 11.00
C PRO A 82 -12.92 -32.23 10.69
N PRO A 83 -13.22 -32.53 9.40
CA PRO A 83 -14.49 -33.11 9.02
C PRO A 83 -14.66 -34.54 9.56
N PRO A 84 -15.89 -34.97 9.86
CA PRO A 84 -16.18 -36.32 10.31
C PRO A 84 -15.84 -37.36 9.24
N PRO A 85 -15.48 -38.60 9.64
CA PRO A 85 -15.13 -39.66 8.71
C PRO A 85 -16.31 -40.03 7.79
N PRO A 86 -16.08 -40.37 6.50
CA PRO A 86 -17.14 -40.71 5.57
C PRO A 86 -17.88 -42.00 6.00
N PRO A 87 -19.20 -42.10 5.72
CA PRO A 87 -19.95 -43.33 5.95
C PRO A 87 -19.45 -44.47 5.04
N PRO A 88 -19.54 -45.73 5.51
CA PRO A 88 -19.09 -46.90 4.76
C PRO A 88 -19.92 -47.10 3.47
N PRO A 89 -19.30 -47.62 2.39
CA PRO A 89 -19.97 -47.80 1.11
C PRO A 89 -21.07 -48.87 1.18
N PRO A 90 -22.20 -48.68 0.45
CA PRO A 90 -23.29 -49.64 0.40
C PRO A 90 -22.89 -50.94 -0.31
N PRO A 91 -23.52 -52.08 0.05
CA PRO A 91 -23.21 -53.38 -0.55
C PRO A 91 -23.59 -53.42 -2.05
N ILE A 92 -22.66 -53.96 -2.85
CA ILE A 92 -22.80 -54.19 -4.30
C ILE A 92 -23.95 -55.18 -4.57
N PRO A 93 -24.93 -54.85 -5.43
CA PRO A 93 -25.91 -55.82 -5.89
C PRO A 93 -25.30 -56.84 -6.85
N THR A 94 -25.70 -58.09 -6.64
CA THR A 94 -25.27 -59.31 -7.33
C THR A 94 -25.80 -59.33 -8.76
N PRO A 95 -25.00 -59.72 -9.78
CA PRO A 95 -25.47 -59.79 -11.16
C PRO A 95 -26.42 -60.98 -11.35
N THR A 96 -27.61 -60.70 -11.87
CA THR A 96 -28.57 -61.73 -12.29
C THR A 96 -28.37 -62.02 -13.77
N ILE A 97 -28.03 -63.27 -14.09
CA ILE A 97 -27.96 -63.80 -15.45
C ILE A 97 -29.36 -64.25 -15.87
N PRO A 98 -29.83 -63.86 -17.06
CA PRO A 98 -30.75 -64.71 -17.81
C PRO A 98 -30.07 -65.38 -19.01
N THR A 99 -30.25 -66.70 -19.04
CA THR A 99 -29.85 -67.70 -20.03
C THR A 99 -30.64 -67.57 -21.35
N PRO A 100 -30.17 -68.22 -22.45
CA PRO A 100 -30.56 -67.92 -23.83
C PRO A 100 -31.69 -68.82 -24.33
N THR A 101 -32.38 -68.41 -25.40
CA THR A 101 -32.83 -69.36 -26.45
C THR A 101 -33.15 -68.63 -27.76
N PRO A 102 -32.96 -69.29 -28.92
CA PRO A 102 -32.81 -68.67 -30.23
C PRO A 102 -34.08 -68.75 -31.08
N THR A 103 -34.15 -67.97 -32.15
CA THR A 103 -34.97 -68.33 -33.31
C THR A 103 -34.28 -67.83 -34.59
N PRO A 104 -34.11 -68.68 -35.62
CA PRO A 104 -33.46 -68.30 -36.86
C PRO A 104 -34.41 -67.71 -37.91
N THR A 105 -33.78 -67.15 -38.95
CA THR A 105 -34.28 -66.87 -40.32
C THR A 105 -35.22 -65.68 -40.53
N PRO A 106 -35.25 -65.03 -41.73
CA PRO A 106 -34.50 -65.29 -42.96
C PRO A 106 -33.58 -64.14 -43.41
N THR A 107 -32.64 -64.51 -44.28
CA THR A 107 -31.72 -63.65 -45.03
C THR A 107 -32.47 -62.76 -46.04
N PRO A 108 -32.35 -61.41 -45.97
CA PRO A 108 -32.58 -60.55 -47.10
C PRO A 108 -31.25 -60.25 -47.82
N THR A 109 -31.24 -60.63 -49.10
CA THR A 109 -30.73 -59.93 -50.30
C THR A 109 -29.63 -58.87 -50.11
N PRO A 110 -28.53 -58.89 -50.89
CA PRO A 110 -27.52 -57.84 -50.85
C PRO A 110 -28.13 -56.49 -51.22
N THR A 111 -28.40 -55.68 -50.20
CA THR A 111 -28.70 -54.25 -50.34
C THR A 111 -27.46 -53.58 -50.98
N PRO A 112 -27.63 -52.72 -51.99
CA PRO A 112 -26.50 -52.00 -52.57
C PRO A 112 -25.79 -51.24 -51.47
N THR A 113 -24.50 -51.55 -51.29
CA THR A 113 -23.60 -50.86 -50.38
C THR A 113 -23.75 -49.35 -50.61
N PRO A 114 -24.25 -48.57 -49.63
CA PRO A 114 -24.31 -47.13 -49.80
C PRO A 114 -22.89 -46.61 -50.00
N THR A 115 -22.69 -45.91 -51.10
CA THR A 115 -21.51 -45.11 -51.41
C THR A 115 -21.08 -44.32 -50.15
N PRO A 116 -19.78 -44.25 -49.82
CA PRO A 116 -19.30 -43.72 -48.53
C PRO A 116 -19.41 -42.19 -48.43
N THR A 117 -20.63 -41.66 -48.36
CA THR A 117 -20.86 -40.22 -48.19
C THR A 117 -20.69 -39.76 -46.73
N GLY A 118 -20.94 -40.65 -45.75
CA GLY A 118 -20.87 -40.32 -44.32
C GLY A 118 -19.45 -40.09 -43.76
N LYS A 119 -18.42 -40.72 -44.34
CA LYS A 119 -17.04 -40.56 -43.87
C LYS A 119 -16.47 -39.17 -44.19
N VAL A 120 -16.85 -38.59 -45.32
CA VAL A 120 -16.38 -37.27 -45.76
C VAL A 120 -16.92 -36.18 -44.83
N GLN A 121 -18.19 -36.27 -44.45
CA GLN A 121 -18.85 -35.27 -43.59
C GLN A 121 -18.30 -35.26 -42.15
N VAL A 122 -18.02 -36.44 -41.59
CA VAL A 122 -17.40 -36.58 -40.25
C VAL A 122 -15.98 -36.01 -40.22
N GLN A 123 -15.19 -36.27 -41.27
CA GLN A 123 -13.83 -35.76 -41.36
C GLN A 123 -13.80 -34.23 -41.48
N GLU A 124 -14.74 -33.64 -42.21
CA GLU A 124 -14.85 -32.18 -42.37
C GLU A 124 -15.24 -31.49 -41.06
N GLN A 125 -16.19 -32.04 -40.30
CA GLN A 125 -16.56 -31.53 -38.97
C GLN A 125 -15.38 -31.59 -37.98
N LEU A 126 -14.59 -32.67 -38.03
CA LEU A 126 -13.38 -32.79 -37.21
C LEU A 126 -12.35 -31.71 -37.57
N THR A 127 -12.07 -31.49 -38.85
CA THR A 127 -11.15 -30.44 -39.31
C THR A 127 -11.67 -29.05 -38.97
N GLN A 128 -12.99 -28.82 -39.03
CA GLN A 128 -13.59 -27.56 -38.62
C GLN A 128 -13.40 -27.30 -37.12
N ALA A 129 -13.63 -28.31 -36.27
CA ALA A 129 -13.41 -28.22 -34.85
C ALA A 129 -11.92 -27.99 -34.49
N GLU A 130 -11.01 -28.67 -35.17
CA GLU A 130 -9.56 -28.44 -35.06
C GLU A 130 -9.22 -26.98 -35.43
N GLY A 131 -9.83 -26.44 -36.48
CA GLY A 131 -9.68 -25.03 -36.88
C GLY A 131 -10.14 -24.05 -35.80
N PHE A 132 -11.32 -24.26 -35.21
CA PHE A 132 -11.79 -23.44 -34.09
C PHE A 132 -10.84 -23.54 -32.88
N ALA A 133 -10.40 -24.75 -32.52
CA ALA A 133 -9.47 -24.93 -31.40
C ALA A 133 -8.13 -24.21 -31.64
N GLN A 134 -7.58 -24.24 -32.85
CA GLN A 134 -6.36 -23.49 -33.18
C GLN A 134 -6.54 -21.97 -33.08
N ILE A 135 -7.71 -21.45 -33.49
CA ILE A 135 -8.03 -20.03 -33.33
C ILE A 135 -8.09 -19.68 -31.83
N ALA A 136 -8.78 -20.50 -31.03
CA ALA A 136 -8.85 -20.31 -29.59
C ALA A 136 -7.46 -20.28 -28.94
N ILE A 137 -6.58 -21.24 -29.27
CA ILE A 137 -5.21 -21.30 -28.75
C ILE A 137 -4.42 -20.03 -29.12
N LYS A 138 -4.48 -19.59 -30.39
CA LYS A 138 -3.81 -18.35 -30.82
C LYS A 138 -4.33 -17.11 -30.08
N LEU A 139 -5.62 -17.06 -29.78
CA LEU A 139 -6.20 -15.99 -28.97
C LEU A 139 -5.69 -16.06 -27.53
N MET A 140 -5.55 -17.25 -26.93
CA MET A 140 -5.01 -17.42 -25.57
C MET A 140 -3.57 -16.95 -25.45
N ASP A 141 -2.73 -17.30 -26.44
CA ASP A 141 -1.30 -16.97 -26.46
C ASP A 141 -1.07 -15.46 -26.61
N ASN A 142 -1.95 -14.77 -27.35
CA ASN A 142 -1.85 -13.33 -27.60
C ASN A 142 -2.77 -12.47 -26.73
N ALA A 143 -3.49 -13.08 -25.77
CA ALA A 143 -4.47 -12.38 -24.96
C ALA A 143 -3.81 -11.28 -24.11
N LYS A 144 -4.30 -10.05 -24.27
CA LYS A 144 -3.86 -8.87 -23.48
C LYS A 144 -4.95 -8.37 -22.54
N SER A 145 -6.17 -8.86 -22.72
CA SER A 145 -7.33 -8.46 -21.94
C SER A 145 -8.21 -9.66 -21.59
N ILE A 146 -9.02 -9.51 -20.55
CA ILE A 146 -10.06 -10.49 -20.18
C ILE A 146 -10.99 -10.75 -21.38
N LYS A 147 -11.26 -9.71 -22.19
CA LYS A 147 -12.11 -9.83 -23.38
C LYS A 147 -11.53 -10.81 -24.41
N ASP A 148 -10.22 -10.79 -24.62
CA ASP A 148 -9.56 -11.72 -25.54
C ASP A 148 -9.65 -13.17 -25.03
N LEU A 149 -9.58 -13.36 -23.71
CA LEU A 149 -9.77 -14.67 -23.07
C LEU A 149 -11.21 -15.17 -23.17
N GLN A 150 -12.21 -14.29 -22.99
CA GLN A 150 -13.63 -14.61 -23.18
C GLN A 150 -13.94 -14.97 -24.63
N GLU A 151 -13.31 -14.28 -25.58
CA GLU A 151 -13.44 -14.60 -27.01
C GLU A 151 -12.85 -15.97 -27.30
N SER A 152 -11.65 -16.27 -26.79
CA SER A 152 -11.05 -17.60 -26.90
C SER A 152 -11.94 -18.69 -26.29
N GLU A 153 -12.54 -18.45 -25.12
CA GLU A 153 -13.44 -19.38 -24.44
C GLU A 153 -14.65 -19.70 -25.31
N SER A 154 -15.28 -18.66 -25.89
CA SER A 154 -16.39 -18.81 -26.82
C SER A 154 -16.02 -19.66 -28.04
N VAL A 155 -14.84 -19.42 -28.63
CA VAL A 155 -14.35 -20.19 -29.78
C VAL A 155 -14.04 -21.64 -29.39
N LEU A 156 -13.46 -21.88 -28.23
CA LEU A 156 -13.15 -23.23 -27.76
C LEU A 156 -14.43 -24.02 -27.42
N LYS A 157 -15.45 -23.38 -26.83
CA LYS A 157 -16.77 -23.98 -26.62
C LYS A 157 -17.43 -24.36 -27.95
N LYS A 158 -17.28 -23.54 -29.00
CA LYS A 158 -17.74 -23.91 -30.35
C LYS A 158 -17.02 -25.16 -30.87
N ALA A 159 -15.70 -25.25 -30.72
CA ALA A 159 -14.94 -26.44 -31.11
C ALA A 159 -15.46 -27.71 -30.42
N ILE A 160 -15.67 -27.65 -29.09
CA ILE A 160 -16.20 -28.77 -28.30
C ILE A 160 -17.60 -29.16 -28.77
N ASN A 161 -18.50 -28.19 -28.93
CA ASN A 161 -19.87 -28.45 -29.38
C ASN A 161 -19.90 -29.08 -30.79
N THR A 162 -19.03 -28.63 -31.70
CA THR A 162 -18.88 -29.25 -33.02
C THR A 162 -18.47 -30.72 -32.88
N LEU A 163 -17.48 -31.05 -32.03
CA LEU A 163 -17.05 -32.42 -31.79
C LEU A 163 -18.14 -33.28 -31.12
N GLU A 164 -18.89 -32.74 -30.17
CA GLU A 164 -19.98 -33.45 -29.49
C GLU A 164 -21.14 -33.80 -30.43
N SER A 165 -21.33 -33.02 -31.50
CA SER A 165 -22.34 -33.30 -32.52
C SER A 165 -21.98 -34.45 -33.48
N ILE A 166 -20.72 -34.93 -33.47
CA ILE A 166 -20.24 -35.98 -34.36
C ILE A 166 -20.64 -37.36 -33.80
N SER A 167 -21.56 -38.05 -34.48
CA SER A 167 -21.85 -39.46 -34.20
C SER A 167 -20.80 -40.38 -34.83
N ALA A 168 -19.73 -40.73 -34.10
CA ALA A 168 -18.63 -41.53 -34.64
C ALA A 168 -18.87 -43.06 -34.58
N THR A 169 -18.61 -43.76 -35.69
CA THR A 169 -18.44 -45.23 -35.71
C THR A 169 -17.03 -45.62 -35.25
N ASN A 170 -16.89 -46.76 -34.55
CA ASN A 170 -15.75 -47.23 -33.73
C ASN A 170 -14.31 -46.80 -34.10
N ALA A 171 -13.92 -46.70 -35.38
CA ALA A 171 -12.55 -46.34 -35.77
C ALA A 171 -12.18 -44.86 -35.53
N LEU A 172 -13.14 -43.92 -35.62
CA LEU A 172 -12.92 -42.48 -35.41
C LEU A 172 -13.24 -42.03 -33.97
N ALA A 173 -13.91 -42.88 -33.20
CA ALA A 173 -14.34 -42.59 -31.84
C ALA A 173 -13.16 -42.33 -30.89
N VAL A 174 -12.04 -43.04 -31.05
CA VAL A 174 -10.84 -42.85 -30.22
C VAL A 174 -10.22 -41.47 -30.45
N LYS A 175 -10.00 -41.09 -31.72
CA LYS A 175 -9.45 -39.77 -32.06
C LYS A 175 -10.38 -38.64 -31.60
N LEU A 176 -11.68 -38.80 -31.80
CA LEU A 176 -12.68 -37.83 -31.33
C LEU A 176 -12.62 -37.65 -29.80
N GLN A 177 -12.52 -38.75 -29.05
CA GLN A 177 -12.45 -38.73 -27.60
C GLN A 177 -11.15 -38.06 -27.10
N GLU A 178 -10.03 -38.29 -27.78
CA GLU A 178 -8.76 -37.63 -27.47
C GLU A 178 -8.88 -36.11 -27.63
N HIS A 179 -9.39 -35.63 -28.77
CA HIS A 179 -9.62 -34.20 -29.00
C HIS A 179 -10.59 -33.59 -27.97
N LEU A 180 -11.72 -34.26 -27.69
CA LEU A 180 -12.68 -33.79 -26.68
C LEU A 180 -12.05 -33.68 -25.28
N SER A 181 -11.27 -34.69 -24.87
CA SER A 181 -10.60 -34.67 -23.56
C SER A 181 -9.57 -33.53 -23.47
N SER A 182 -8.80 -33.32 -24.55
CA SER A 182 -7.82 -32.24 -24.66
C SER A 182 -8.48 -30.87 -24.61
N TYR A 183 -9.54 -30.64 -25.41
CA TYR A 183 -10.22 -29.34 -25.47
C TYR A 183 -11.00 -29.02 -24.19
N ARG A 184 -11.59 -30.03 -23.53
CA ARG A 184 -12.23 -29.84 -22.21
C ARG A 184 -11.21 -29.47 -21.13
N SER A 185 -10.04 -30.10 -21.15
CA SER A 185 -8.94 -29.74 -20.24
C SER A 185 -8.47 -28.30 -20.48
N LEU A 186 -8.29 -27.93 -21.74
CA LEU A 186 -7.92 -26.57 -22.14
C LEU A 186 -8.98 -25.54 -21.70
N LEU A 187 -10.27 -25.87 -21.88
CA LEU A 187 -11.37 -25.01 -21.45
C LEU A 187 -11.39 -24.81 -19.93
N SER A 188 -11.23 -25.89 -19.16
CA SER A 188 -11.12 -25.80 -17.70
C SER A 188 -9.94 -24.91 -17.26
N ASN A 189 -8.80 -25.00 -17.93
CA ASN A 189 -7.64 -24.15 -17.62
C ASN A 189 -7.90 -22.68 -17.99
N LEU A 190 -8.58 -22.43 -19.11
CA LEU A 190 -8.96 -21.09 -19.55
C LEU A 190 -9.97 -20.45 -18.59
N GLU A 191 -11.01 -21.17 -18.17
CA GLU A 191 -12.01 -20.70 -17.21
C GLU A 191 -11.37 -20.34 -15.86
N LYS A 192 -10.40 -21.14 -15.38
CA LYS A 192 -9.61 -20.80 -14.19
C LYS A 192 -8.82 -19.51 -14.39
N ARG A 193 -8.13 -19.37 -15.52
CA ARG A 193 -7.39 -18.13 -15.84
C ARG A 193 -8.34 -16.93 -15.86
N LEU A 194 -9.54 -17.08 -16.42
CA LEU A 194 -10.56 -16.05 -16.47
C LEU A 194 -10.99 -15.59 -15.07
N ASP A 195 -11.26 -16.55 -14.17
CA ASP A 195 -11.63 -16.26 -12.78
C ASP A 195 -10.51 -15.50 -12.04
N TYR A 196 -9.25 -15.94 -12.21
CA TYR A 196 -8.11 -15.25 -11.61
C TYR A 196 -7.95 -13.82 -12.11
N GLU A 197 -8.06 -13.59 -13.42
CA GLU A 197 -7.94 -12.26 -14.03
C GLU A 197 -9.09 -11.33 -13.59
N GLN A 198 -10.33 -11.85 -13.55
CA GLN A 198 -11.49 -11.08 -13.06
C GLN A 198 -11.35 -10.70 -11.59
N LYS A 199 -10.88 -11.64 -10.75
CA LYS A 199 -10.62 -11.38 -9.34
C LYS A 199 -9.49 -10.37 -9.14
N ALA A 200 -8.43 -10.46 -9.94
CA ALA A 200 -7.35 -9.48 -9.92
C ALA A 200 -7.84 -8.08 -10.31
N GLN A 201 -8.65 -7.95 -11.35
CA GLN A 201 -9.24 -6.67 -11.76
C GLN A 201 -10.13 -6.07 -10.67
N LYS A 202 -10.91 -6.89 -9.97
CA LYS A 202 -11.73 -6.45 -8.84
C LYS A 202 -10.87 -5.88 -7.72
N LEU A 203 -9.81 -6.59 -7.32
CA LEU A 203 -8.87 -6.13 -6.30
C LEU A 203 -8.16 -4.84 -6.71
N LEU A 204 -7.79 -4.70 -7.98
CA LEU A 204 -7.19 -3.48 -8.51
C LEU A 204 -8.16 -2.28 -8.41
N ASN A 205 -9.43 -2.49 -8.76
CA ASN A 205 -10.46 -1.45 -8.67
C ASN A 205 -10.71 -1.04 -7.20
N GLU A 206 -10.75 -2.01 -6.29
CA GLU A 206 -10.87 -1.75 -4.85
C GLU A 206 -9.66 -0.97 -4.31
N ALA A 207 -8.44 -1.35 -4.72
CA ALA A 207 -7.22 -0.64 -4.35
C ALA A 207 -7.21 0.81 -4.85
N ALA A 208 -7.70 1.06 -6.07
CA ALA A 208 -7.79 2.41 -6.63
C ALA A 208 -8.71 3.33 -5.80
N ILE A 209 -9.81 2.80 -5.28
CA ILE A 209 -10.72 3.56 -4.39
C ILE A 209 -10.00 3.95 -3.09
N VAL A 210 -9.24 3.02 -2.50
CA VAL A 210 -8.48 3.28 -1.27
C VAL A 210 -7.43 4.35 -1.48
N VAL A 211 -6.67 4.29 -2.59
CA VAL A 211 -5.67 5.32 -2.94
C VAL A 211 -6.31 6.69 -3.09
N ASN A 212 -7.39 6.81 -3.88
CA ASN A 212 -8.09 8.09 -4.04
C ASN A 212 -8.61 8.67 -2.72
N THR A 213 -9.09 7.79 -1.82
CA THR A 213 -9.57 8.20 -0.50
C THR A 213 -8.40 8.67 0.38
N ALA A 214 -7.25 8.00 0.32
CA ALA A 214 -6.05 8.40 1.03
C ALA A 214 -5.51 9.75 0.54
N ASP A 215 -5.53 9.99 -0.77
CA ASP A 215 -5.13 11.28 -1.36
C ASP A 215 -6.05 12.42 -0.89
N GLN A 216 -7.37 12.20 -0.89
CA GLN A 216 -8.31 13.18 -0.34
C GLN A 216 -8.06 13.48 1.14
N ALA A 217 -7.78 12.45 1.95
CA ALA A 217 -7.46 12.62 3.35
C ALA A 217 -6.14 13.41 3.55
N LEU A 218 -5.13 13.15 2.71
CA LEU A 218 -3.87 13.88 2.74
C LEU A 218 -4.05 15.35 2.35
N GLU A 219 -4.84 15.65 1.32
CA GLU A 219 -5.19 17.02 0.93
C GLU A 219 -5.91 17.76 2.06
N GLN A 220 -6.89 17.12 2.71
CA GLN A 220 -7.58 17.71 3.86
C GLN A 220 -6.62 17.99 5.02
N PHE A 221 -5.70 17.07 5.31
CA PHE A 221 -4.68 17.25 6.33
C PHE A 221 -3.77 18.45 5.99
N GLN A 222 -3.30 18.54 4.74
CA GLN A 222 -2.46 19.63 4.27
C GLN A 222 -3.19 20.98 4.34
N GLN A 223 -4.45 21.06 3.91
CA GLN A 223 -5.27 22.26 4.05
C GLN A 223 -5.41 22.69 5.52
N GLY A 224 -5.59 21.73 6.43
CA GLY A 224 -5.58 21.98 7.87
C GLY A 224 -4.27 22.61 8.34
N GLN A 225 -3.13 22.09 7.90
CA GLN A 225 -1.81 22.65 8.22
C GLN A 225 -1.61 24.05 7.63
N THR A 226 -2.01 24.30 6.38
CA THR A 226 -1.91 25.63 5.76
C THR A 226 -2.75 26.67 6.51
N ARG A 227 -3.97 26.30 6.93
CA ARG A 227 -4.80 27.16 7.78
C ARG A 227 -4.11 27.47 9.10
N ARG A 228 -3.49 26.47 9.75
CA ARG A 228 -2.71 26.66 10.98
C ARG A 228 -1.54 27.63 10.78
N ILE A 229 -0.74 27.45 9.72
CA ILE A 229 0.39 28.33 9.41
C ILE A 229 -0.08 29.77 9.13
N SER A 230 -1.18 29.94 8.39
CA SER A 230 -1.76 31.26 8.11
C SER A 230 -2.21 31.99 9.38
N GLN A 231 -2.87 31.29 10.31
CA GLN A 231 -3.27 31.86 11.61
C GLN A 231 -2.05 32.25 12.46
N LEU A 232 -1.02 31.40 12.51
CA LEU A 232 0.20 31.69 13.25
C LEU A 232 0.91 32.93 12.70
N ASN A 233 0.97 33.10 11.38
CA ASN A 233 1.53 34.29 10.74
C ASN A 233 0.74 35.56 11.06
N LYS A 234 -0.60 35.46 11.15
CA LYS A 234 -1.44 36.59 11.57
C LYS A 234 -1.17 37.00 13.00
N ILE A 235 -1.10 36.03 13.93
CA ILE A 235 -0.80 36.29 15.34
C ILE A 235 0.60 36.89 15.49
N LYS A 236 1.59 36.38 14.75
CA LYS A 236 2.93 36.95 14.73
C LYS A 236 2.93 38.42 14.31
N ALA A 237 2.19 38.77 13.26
CA ALA A 237 2.07 40.16 12.81
C ALA A 237 1.38 41.07 13.86
N GLU A 238 0.36 40.57 14.56
CA GLU A 238 -0.29 41.30 15.66
C GLU A 238 0.67 41.53 16.84
N TYR A 239 1.49 40.53 17.18
CA TYR A 239 2.52 40.64 18.20
C TYR A 239 3.62 41.65 17.83
N ASP A 240 4.13 41.60 16.59
CA ASP A 240 5.15 42.52 16.09
C ASP A 240 4.65 43.98 16.11
N LEU A 241 3.37 44.21 15.75
CA LEU A 241 2.74 45.52 15.84
C LEU A 241 2.60 46.03 17.28
N ALA A 242 2.23 45.14 18.22
CA ALA A 242 2.15 45.49 19.64
C ALA A 242 3.52 45.89 20.21
N LEU A 243 4.57 45.19 19.79
CA LEU A 243 5.95 45.50 20.17
C LEU A 243 6.40 46.86 19.61
N GLU A 244 6.05 47.18 18.37
CA GLU A 244 6.35 48.51 17.79
C GLU A 244 5.65 49.64 18.56
N LYS A 245 4.38 49.46 18.94
CA LYS A 245 3.64 50.42 19.76
C LYS A 245 4.30 50.63 21.13
N LEU A 246 4.73 49.55 21.77
CA LEU A 246 5.43 49.61 23.06
C LEU A 246 6.75 50.38 22.93
N ASN A 247 7.55 50.09 21.90
CA ASN A 247 8.80 50.79 21.65
C ASN A 247 8.59 52.29 21.41
N ARG A 248 7.53 52.69 20.68
CA ARG A 248 7.18 54.11 20.52
C ARG A 248 6.87 54.79 21.86
N ILE A 249 6.07 54.17 22.72
CA ILE A 249 5.74 54.72 24.04
C ILE A 249 7.00 54.87 24.91
N ILE A 250 7.89 53.87 24.90
CA ILE A 250 9.16 53.93 25.63
C ILE A 250 10.03 55.10 25.14
N LEU A 251 10.10 55.34 23.82
CA LEU A 251 10.85 56.45 23.24
C LEU A 251 10.23 57.82 23.57
N ASP A 252 8.91 57.94 23.57
CA ASP A 252 8.23 59.19 23.93
C ASP A 252 8.39 59.50 25.42
N TYR A 253 8.34 58.45 26.26
CA TYR A 253 8.61 58.57 27.68
C TYR A 253 10.04 59.04 27.96
N SER A 254 11.04 58.43 27.30
CA SER A 254 12.45 58.81 27.51
C SER A 254 12.74 60.25 27.08
N LYS A 255 12.12 60.72 25.99
CA LYS A 255 12.18 62.14 25.58
C LYS A 255 11.53 63.08 26.59
N SER A 256 10.38 62.68 27.14
CA SER A 256 9.64 63.49 28.12
C SER A 256 10.40 63.61 29.46
N LEU A 257 11.11 62.55 29.88
CA LEU A 257 11.94 62.56 31.09
C LEU A 257 13.09 63.57 31.05
N ILE A 258 13.57 63.90 29.83
CA ILE A 258 14.69 64.84 29.62
C ILE A 258 14.23 66.30 29.73
N LEU A 259 12.93 66.58 29.54
CA LEU A 259 12.40 67.94 29.41
C LEU A 259 11.73 68.48 30.68
N GLU A 260 11.03 67.66 31.48
CA GLU A 260 10.57 68.00 32.84
C GLU A 260 9.99 66.75 33.55
N PRO A 261 10.48 66.33 34.72
CA PRO A 261 10.02 65.11 35.39
C PRO A 261 8.67 65.33 36.11
N GLY A 262 7.57 65.37 35.36
CA GLY A 262 6.22 65.46 35.89
C GLY A 262 5.64 64.10 36.29
N LYS A 263 5.27 63.92 37.56
CA LYS A 263 4.65 62.69 38.12
C LYS A 263 3.42 62.22 37.31
N GLU A 264 2.65 63.15 36.74
CA GLU A 264 1.45 62.87 35.96
C GLU A 264 1.74 62.18 34.61
N GLN A 265 2.87 62.51 33.96
CA GLN A 265 3.26 61.90 32.70
C GLN A 265 3.77 60.46 32.88
N ILE A 266 4.46 60.21 34.00
CA ILE A 266 4.89 58.87 34.42
C ILE A 266 3.65 57.97 34.62
N GLU A 267 2.67 58.45 35.38
CA GLU A 267 1.45 57.69 35.65
C GLU A 267 0.63 57.40 34.39
N LYS A 268 0.65 58.32 33.40
CA LYS A 268 0.00 58.12 32.10
C LYS A 268 0.72 57.07 31.25
N CYS A 269 2.06 57.04 31.25
CA CYS A 269 2.84 56.01 30.57
C CYS A 269 2.67 54.63 31.20
N ASP A 270 2.69 54.53 32.53
CA ASP A 270 2.46 53.26 33.24
C ASP A 270 1.09 52.66 32.91
N ARG A 271 0.04 53.49 32.80
CA ARG A 271 -1.28 53.06 32.34
C ARG A 271 -1.29 52.55 30.89
N GLN A 272 -0.47 53.12 30.01
CA GLN A 272 -0.37 52.64 28.62
C GLN A 272 0.41 51.33 28.52
N ILE A 273 1.52 51.22 29.23
CA ILE A 273 2.32 49.98 29.33
C ILE A 273 1.46 48.84 29.91
N GLY A 274 0.69 49.12 30.97
CA GLY A 274 -0.24 48.14 31.55
C GLY A 274 -1.31 47.65 30.56
N ARG A 275 -1.86 48.55 29.74
CA ARG A 275 -2.82 48.17 28.68
C ARG A 275 -2.20 47.26 27.63
N ILE A 276 -0.98 47.58 27.17
CA ILE A 276 -0.27 46.76 26.17
C ILE A 276 0.11 45.39 26.75
N ASN A 277 0.53 45.32 28.01
CA ASN A 277 0.83 44.05 28.67
C ASN A 277 -0.40 43.14 28.77
N ASN A 278 -1.59 43.71 28.97
CA ASN A 278 -2.84 42.96 28.93
C ASN A 278 -3.17 42.46 27.52
N GLU A 279 -2.96 43.26 26.47
CA GLU A 279 -3.11 42.84 25.07
C GLU A 279 -2.14 41.69 24.72
N ILE A 280 -0.87 41.78 25.12
CA ILE A 280 0.13 40.71 24.92
C ILE A 280 -0.29 39.43 25.64
N THR A 281 -0.83 39.54 26.85
CA THR A 281 -1.31 38.40 27.63
C THR A 281 -2.53 37.73 26.98
N ASP A 282 -3.44 38.52 26.41
CA ASP A 282 -4.60 38.00 25.67
C ASP A 282 -4.18 37.28 24.38
N ILE A 283 -3.22 37.83 23.64
CA ILE A 283 -2.62 37.16 22.45
C ILE A 283 -1.97 35.83 22.85
N ARG A 284 -1.20 35.78 23.94
CA ARG A 284 -0.62 34.53 24.46
C ARG A 284 -1.69 33.50 24.84
N LYS A 285 -2.81 33.93 25.42
CA LYS A 285 -3.93 33.03 25.74
C LYS A 285 -4.58 32.48 24.47
N LYS A 286 -4.82 33.32 23.45
CA LYS A 286 -5.34 32.88 22.14
C LYS A 286 -4.41 31.87 21.45
N CYS A 287 -3.10 32.02 21.59
CA CYS A 287 -2.13 31.01 21.16
C CYS A 287 -2.22 29.70 21.96
N ALA A 288 -2.48 29.78 23.26
CA ALA A 288 -2.49 28.63 24.17
C ALA A 288 -3.78 27.82 24.15
N THR A 289 -4.95 28.45 23.97
CA THR A 289 -6.24 27.76 23.94
C THR A 289 -6.54 27.11 22.60
N GLY A 290 -5.91 27.59 21.51
CA GLY A 290 -6.12 27.03 20.18
C GLY A 290 -7.61 26.90 19.87
N ASP A 291 -8.42 27.93 20.13
CA ASP A 291 -9.87 27.85 19.97
C ASP A 291 -10.21 27.50 18.51
N GLY A 292 -10.56 26.22 18.32
CA GLY A 292 -10.81 25.55 17.03
C GLY A 292 -9.87 24.39 16.67
N ILE A 293 -8.86 24.05 17.49
CA ILE A 293 -7.74 23.18 17.10
C ILE A 293 -7.46 22.15 18.19
N GLY A 294 -7.68 20.87 17.85
CA GLY A 294 -7.39 19.73 18.72
C GLY A 294 -5.97 19.81 19.30
N ALA A 295 -5.90 19.51 20.60
CA ALA A 295 -4.75 19.60 21.48
C ALA A 295 -3.49 18.92 20.95
N THR A 296 -2.65 19.67 20.24
CA THR A 296 -1.21 19.36 20.14
C THR A 296 -0.45 20.66 20.25
N GLY A 297 0.03 20.93 21.47
CA GLY A 297 0.81 22.10 21.82
C GLY A 297 2.06 22.22 20.95
N LEU A 298 2.11 23.27 20.15
CA LEU A 298 3.29 23.76 19.46
C LEU A 298 3.22 25.30 19.42
N CYS A 299 3.09 25.89 20.60
CA CYS A 299 3.55 27.25 20.85
C CYS A 299 4.58 27.12 21.98
N LEU A 300 5.84 26.92 21.60
CA LEU A 300 6.95 27.06 22.54
C LEU A 300 7.20 28.57 22.79
N PRO A 301 7.67 28.93 24.00
CA PRO A 301 7.69 30.29 24.54
C PRO A 301 8.60 31.27 23.79
#